data_AF-A0A6F9A883-F1
#
_entry.id   AF-A0A6F9A883-F1
#
_cell.length_a   1.000
_cell.length_b   1.000
_cell.length_c   1.000
_cell.angle_alpha   90.00
_cell.angle_beta   90.00
_cell.angle_gamma   90.00
#
_symmetry.space_group_name_H-M   'P 1'
#
loop_
_entity.id
_entity.type
_entity.pdbx_description
1 polymer ?
#
loop_
_entity_poly.entity_id
_entity_poly.type
_entity_poly.pdbx_seq_one_letter_code
_entity_poly.pdbx_strand_id
1 'polypeptide(L)'
;MECLSLRLALYQHWSLYESICNSSYTSCNFKLWSMHGQKKLQEFLADMGLPLKQVKQKFQLHGHDIRIQTFGVHFSFKNRFLANDVVHAAAALLENTEKDESLGDNFIKALDCLSRYTHIIKLMAIQQTVASCICTNLILSQGPFLYCYLLEGTPDVKLFSKPMALTLLCKYLLKAFVRSTRNKRCKLLPLIIAAPMDVEKGTVIVMGIPPESETSDKKNLFGRAFEKAAESTSSRTFHDHFDTSSIIELKMEARTKFLDALITLLS
;
A
#
# COMPACT_ATOMS: atom_id res chain seq x y z
N MET A 1 -11.61 14.79 20.49
CA MET A 1 -11.51 16.20 20.08
C MET A 1 -11.15 16.20 18.59
N GLU A 2 -12.03 16.72 17.73
CA GLU A 2 -11.77 16.79 16.30
C GLU A 2 -10.62 17.77 16.03
N CYS A 3 -9.71 17.39 15.13
CA CYS A 3 -8.64 18.28 14.71
C CYS A 3 -8.39 18.19 13.21
N LEU A 4 -8.11 19.35 12.64
CA LEU A 4 -7.66 19.48 11.26
C LEU A 4 -6.15 19.20 11.19
N SER A 5 -5.76 18.16 10.46
CA SER A 5 -4.37 17.71 10.35
C SER A 5 -3.95 17.46 8.90
N LEU A 6 -2.64 17.45 8.63
CA LEU A 6 -2.11 17.27 7.28
C LEU A 6 -2.42 15.88 6.72
N ARG A 7 -2.74 15.76 5.41
CA ARG A 7 -2.79 14.45 4.69
C ARG A 7 -1.39 13.88 4.45
N LEU A 8 -0.60 13.81 5.50
CA LEU A 8 0.76 13.32 5.50
C LEU A 8 0.87 12.21 6.54
N ALA A 9 1.32 11.03 6.13
CA ALA A 9 1.64 9.95 7.02
C ALA A 9 2.83 10.36 7.90
N LEU A 10 2.70 10.18 9.22
CA LEU A 10 3.81 10.23 10.18
C LEU A 10 4.54 11.57 10.26
N TYR A 11 3.93 12.67 9.84
CA TYR A 11 4.61 13.98 9.81
C TYR A 11 5.05 14.52 11.17
N GLN A 12 4.51 13.98 12.26
CA GLN A 12 4.96 14.29 13.63
C GLN A 12 6.18 13.47 14.06
N HIS A 13 6.46 12.37 13.36
CA HIS A 13 7.52 11.42 13.68
C HIS A 13 8.69 11.48 12.69
N TRP A 14 8.44 11.92 11.47
CA TRP A 14 9.42 12.05 10.39
C TRP A 14 9.72 13.51 10.06
N SER A 15 10.72 13.73 9.21
CA SER A 15 10.87 15.02 8.55
C SER A 15 9.65 15.29 7.64
N LEU A 16 9.35 16.56 7.39
CA LEU A 16 8.28 16.93 6.45
C LEU A 16 8.58 16.35 5.06
N TYR A 17 9.85 16.34 4.67
CA TYR A 17 10.30 15.75 3.41
C TYR A 17 9.91 14.26 3.30
N GLU A 18 10.29 13.45 4.29
CA GLU A 18 9.99 12.02 4.31
C GLU A 18 8.49 11.76 4.32
N SER A 19 7.73 12.58 5.05
CA SER A 19 6.28 12.44 5.14
C SER A 19 5.60 12.73 3.80
N ILE A 20 6.05 13.77 3.09
CA ILE A 20 5.58 14.09 1.74
C ILE A 20 5.96 12.98 0.76
N CYS A 21 7.18 12.44 0.86
CA CYS A 21 7.67 11.39 -0.01
C CYS A 21 6.92 10.06 0.17
N ASN A 22 6.50 9.75 1.40
CA ASN A 22 5.92 8.45 1.72
C ASN A 22 4.39 8.43 1.79
N SER A 23 3.76 9.59 1.74
CA SER A 23 2.29 9.68 1.71
C SER A 23 1.76 9.42 0.30
N SER A 24 0.84 8.48 0.17
CA SER A 24 0.22 8.13 -1.12
C SER A 24 -0.31 9.34 -1.88
N TYR A 25 -1.00 10.26 -1.19
CA TYR A 25 -1.62 11.43 -1.85
C TYR A 25 -0.59 12.36 -2.51
N THR A 26 0.44 12.77 -1.77
CA THR A 26 1.47 13.68 -2.27
C THR A 26 2.45 12.99 -3.20
N SER A 27 2.91 11.78 -2.86
CA SER A 27 3.80 10.97 -3.71
C SER A 27 3.20 10.78 -5.11
N CYS A 28 1.92 10.42 -5.19
CA CYS A 28 1.25 10.23 -6.47
C CYS A 28 0.98 11.54 -7.22
N ASN A 29 0.74 12.66 -6.52
CA ASN A 29 0.48 13.96 -7.15
C ASN A 29 1.76 14.57 -7.75
N PHE A 30 2.87 14.49 -7.01
CA PHE A 30 4.16 14.98 -7.49
C PHE A 30 4.88 13.97 -8.39
N LYS A 31 4.45 12.71 -8.44
CA LYS A 31 5.11 11.62 -9.19
C LYS A 31 6.57 11.44 -8.74
N LEU A 32 6.75 11.25 -7.44
CA LEU A 32 8.07 11.28 -6.78
C LEU A 32 9.01 10.14 -7.17
N TRP A 33 8.49 9.13 -7.88
CA TRP A 33 9.29 8.11 -8.57
C TRP A 33 10.07 8.65 -9.78
N SER A 34 9.85 9.91 -10.19
CA SER A 34 10.55 10.55 -11.31
C SER A 34 11.42 11.73 -10.86
N MET A 35 12.55 11.95 -11.55
CA MET A 35 13.43 13.11 -11.29
C MET A 35 12.70 14.45 -11.49
N HIS A 36 11.82 14.53 -12.49
CA HIS A 36 11.00 15.71 -12.71
C HIS A 36 10.04 15.98 -11.54
N GLY A 37 9.43 14.93 -10.99
CA GLY A 37 8.57 15.03 -9.82
C GLY A 37 9.31 15.49 -8.57
N GLN A 38 10.53 15.00 -8.36
CA GLN A 38 11.39 15.47 -7.26
C GLN A 38 11.77 16.94 -7.41
N LYS A 39 12.11 17.40 -8.62
CA LYS A 39 12.38 18.82 -8.89
C LYS A 39 11.15 19.69 -8.61
N LYS A 40 9.98 19.26 -9.05
CA LYS A 40 8.71 19.96 -8.79
C LYS A 40 8.39 20.06 -7.30
N LEU A 41 8.71 19.03 -6.52
CA LEU A 41 8.60 19.08 -5.06
C LEU A 41 9.55 20.11 -4.45
N GLN A 42 10.79 20.19 -4.93
CA GLN A 42 11.75 21.19 -4.45
C GLN A 42 11.29 22.62 -4.77
N GLU A 43 10.77 22.85 -5.98
CA GLU A 43 10.18 24.14 -6.39
C GLU A 43 8.99 24.49 -5.48
N PHE A 44 8.07 23.55 -5.23
CA PHE A 44 6.94 23.75 -4.33
C PHE A 44 7.35 24.08 -2.88
N LEU A 45 8.39 23.43 -2.36
CA LEU A 45 8.93 23.73 -1.03
C LEU A 45 9.58 25.12 -0.99
N ALA A 46 10.25 25.53 -2.08
CA ALA A 46 10.82 26.86 -2.22
C ALA A 46 9.73 27.94 -2.28
N ASP A 47 8.65 27.71 -3.03
CA ASP A 47 7.49 28.62 -3.11
C ASP A 47 6.77 28.78 -1.77
N MET A 48 6.74 27.72 -0.95
CA MET A 48 6.25 27.78 0.43
C MET A 48 7.18 28.56 1.39
N GLY A 49 8.38 28.96 0.93
CA GLY A 49 9.37 29.62 1.77
C GLY A 49 10.00 28.69 2.82
N LEU A 50 9.97 27.37 2.61
CA LEU A 50 10.52 26.38 3.55
C LEU A 50 11.94 25.99 3.14
N PRO A 51 13.00 26.35 3.89
CA PRO A 51 14.37 25.98 3.56
C PRO A 51 14.56 24.46 3.57
N LEU A 52 15.27 23.91 2.57
CA LEU A 52 15.52 22.46 2.46
C LEU A 52 16.16 21.84 3.71
N LYS A 53 16.97 22.62 4.44
CA LYS A 53 17.57 22.19 5.72
C LYS A 53 16.50 21.96 6.81
N GLN A 54 15.48 22.82 6.86
CA GLN A 54 14.39 22.73 7.85
C GLN A 54 13.40 21.62 7.49
N VAL A 55 13.11 21.43 6.19
CA VAL A 55 12.17 20.39 5.71
C VAL A 55 12.71 18.97 5.94
N LYS A 56 14.04 18.81 5.98
CA LYS A 56 14.74 17.55 6.28
C LYS A 56 15.00 17.31 7.76
N GLN A 57 14.74 18.29 8.63
CA GLN A 57 14.77 18.09 10.08
C GLN A 57 13.42 17.55 10.57
N LYS A 58 13.43 16.84 11.71
CA LYS A 58 12.21 16.27 12.31
C LYS A 58 11.20 17.40 12.57
N PHE A 59 10.02 17.28 11.97
CA PHE A 59 9.11 18.41 11.83
C PHE A 59 8.32 18.65 13.13
N GLN A 60 8.49 19.82 13.72
CA GLN A 60 7.62 20.37 14.77
C GLN A 60 7.08 21.69 14.23
N LEU A 61 5.89 21.69 13.61
CA LEU A 61 5.33 22.94 13.09
C LEU A 61 3.85 23.12 13.42
N HIS A 62 3.56 24.34 13.88
CA HIS A 62 2.24 24.90 14.06
C HIS A 62 1.77 25.49 12.72
N GLY A 63 0.62 25.00 12.23
CA GLY A 63 -0.24 25.69 11.27
C GLY A 63 0.25 25.81 9.82
N HIS A 64 -0.23 24.92 8.93
CA HIS A 64 -0.42 25.19 7.49
C HIS A 64 -1.44 24.21 6.87
N ASP A 65 -1.89 24.50 5.63
CA ASP A 65 -3.28 24.41 5.17
C ASP A 65 -3.59 23.22 4.22
N ILE A 66 -3.29 21.98 4.62
CA ILE A 66 -3.74 20.76 3.89
C ILE A 66 -4.54 19.88 4.85
N ARG A 67 -5.75 20.29 5.21
CA ARG A 67 -6.44 19.72 6.37
C ARG A 67 -7.34 18.53 6.00
N ILE A 68 -7.16 17.39 6.66
CA ILE A 68 -8.17 16.34 6.83
C ILE A 68 -8.70 16.42 8.26
N GLN A 69 -10.00 16.20 8.42
CA GLN A 69 -10.62 15.98 9.72
C GLN A 69 -10.19 14.63 10.28
N THR A 70 -9.44 14.65 11.37
CA THR A 70 -8.94 13.45 12.04
C THR A 70 -9.03 13.62 13.55
N PHE A 71 -8.76 12.54 14.27
CA PHE A 71 -8.67 12.55 15.72
C PHE A 71 -7.21 12.52 16.14
N GLY A 72 -6.87 13.35 17.10
CA GLY A 72 -5.56 13.32 17.75
C GLY A 72 -5.75 13.07 19.24
N VAL A 73 -4.87 12.25 19.81
CA VAL A 73 -4.73 12.10 21.25
C VAL A 73 -3.48 12.85 21.68
N HIS A 74 -3.57 13.52 22.83
CA HIS A 74 -2.46 14.26 23.42
C HIS A 74 -2.12 13.60 24.75
N PHE A 75 -0.94 13.00 24.83
CA PHE A 75 -0.37 12.50 26.07
C PHE A 75 0.68 13.50 26.55
N SER A 76 0.39 14.20 27.65
CA SER A 76 1.32 15.15 28.29
C SER A 76 1.77 16.31 27.37
N PHE A 77 2.93 16.94 27.66
CA PHE A 77 3.38 18.21 27.05
C PHE A 77 3.95 18.14 25.62
N LYS A 78 4.35 16.96 25.11
CA LYS A 78 5.02 16.84 23.79
C LYS A 78 4.53 15.69 22.91
N ASN A 79 3.76 14.74 23.45
CA ASN A 79 3.40 13.53 22.70
C ASN A 79 1.98 13.66 22.15
N ARG A 80 1.89 14.31 21.01
CA ARG A 80 0.69 14.29 20.17
C ARG A 80 0.79 13.11 19.23
N PHE A 81 -0.30 12.35 19.12
CA PHE A 81 -0.43 11.29 18.13
C PHE A 81 -1.71 11.48 17.35
N LEU A 82 -1.66 11.23 16.05
CA LEU A 82 -2.84 11.21 15.20
C LEU A 82 -3.34 9.79 15.07
N ALA A 83 -4.65 9.61 14.94
CA ALA A 83 -5.27 8.30 14.74
C ALA A 83 -4.61 7.54 13.57
N ASN A 84 -4.29 8.24 12.49
CA ASN A 84 -3.61 7.65 11.34
C ASN A 84 -2.22 7.08 11.67
N ASP A 85 -1.45 7.75 12.53
CA ASP A 85 -0.10 7.32 12.88
C ASP A 85 -0.13 6.05 13.75
N VAL A 86 -1.09 5.98 14.68
CA VAL A 86 -1.32 4.79 15.52
C VAL A 86 -1.77 3.60 14.67
N VAL A 87 -2.66 3.81 13.68
CA VAL A 87 -3.09 2.75 12.75
C VAL A 87 -1.91 2.18 11.97
N HIS A 88 -1.03 3.03 11.43
CA HIS A 88 0.13 2.57 10.69
C HIS A 88 1.13 1.81 11.58
N ALA A 89 1.32 2.25 12.83
CA ALA A 89 2.19 1.56 13.78
C ALA A 89 1.63 0.18 14.19
N ALA A 90 0.34 0.12 14.53
CA ALA A 90 -0.32 -1.13 14.89
C ALA A 90 -0.31 -2.14 13.72
N ALA A 91 -0.59 -1.68 12.49
CA ALA A 91 -0.49 -2.52 11.30
C ALA A 91 0.94 -3.02 11.07
N ALA A 92 1.95 -2.19 11.38
CA ALA A 92 3.34 -2.60 11.25
C ALA A 92 3.74 -3.69 12.25
N LEU A 93 3.24 -3.64 13.48
CA LEU A 93 3.49 -4.69 14.46
C LEU A 93 2.76 -5.99 14.12
N LEU A 94 1.50 -5.89 13.67
CA LEU A 94 0.70 -7.06 13.33
C LEU A 94 1.33 -7.90 12.23
N GLU A 95 1.95 -7.25 11.24
CA GLU A 95 2.58 -7.92 10.10
C GLU A 95 4.10 -8.08 10.26
N ASN A 96 4.64 -8.09 11.48
CA ASN A 96 6.08 -8.28 11.68
C ASN A 96 6.53 -9.60 11.03
N THR A 97 7.64 -9.58 10.30
CA THR A 97 8.18 -10.74 9.55
C THR A 97 9.45 -11.30 10.18
N GLU A 98 9.79 -10.86 11.39
CA GLU A 98 10.93 -11.38 12.13
C GLU A 98 10.71 -12.86 12.49
N LYS A 99 11.79 -13.65 12.41
CA LYS A 99 11.74 -15.11 12.38
C LYS A 99 11.32 -15.79 13.68
N ASP A 100 11.33 -15.08 14.81
CA ASP A 100 11.14 -15.64 16.14
C ASP A 100 9.72 -15.41 16.73
N GLU A 101 8.80 -14.80 15.97
CA GLU A 101 7.53 -14.33 16.51
C GLU A 101 6.33 -14.99 15.82
N SER A 102 5.44 -15.57 16.61
CA SER A 102 4.20 -16.14 16.08
C SER A 102 3.22 -15.03 15.69
N LEU A 103 2.24 -15.35 14.82
CA LEU A 103 1.15 -14.42 14.50
C LEU A 103 0.38 -13.97 15.74
N GLY A 104 0.28 -14.85 16.76
CA GLY A 104 -0.32 -14.53 18.05
C GLY A 104 0.49 -13.50 18.82
N ASP A 105 1.82 -13.64 18.85
CA ASP A 105 2.71 -12.68 19.52
C ASP A 105 2.66 -11.31 18.84
N ASN A 106 2.64 -11.28 17.51
CA ASN A 106 2.49 -10.04 16.74
C ASN A 106 1.14 -9.36 17.02
N PHE A 107 0.06 -10.13 17.17
CA PHE A 107 -1.25 -9.60 17.54
C PHE A 107 -1.23 -8.99 18.94
N ILE A 108 -0.65 -9.70 19.93
CA ILE A 108 -0.51 -9.19 21.30
C ILE A 108 0.38 -7.95 21.32
N LYS A 109 1.47 -7.89 20.56
CA LYS A 109 2.30 -6.69 20.43
C LYS A 109 1.57 -5.52 19.79
N ALA A 110 0.78 -5.76 18.74
CA ALA A 110 -0.03 -4.73 18.12
C ALA A 110 -1.12 -4.20 19.07
N LEU A 111 -1.74 -5.08 19.85
CA LEU A 111 -2.71 -4.75 20.90
C LEU A 111 -2.04 -3.98 22.05
N ASP A 112 -0.87 -4.44 22.49
CA ASP A 112 -0.05 -3.78 23.50
C ASP A 112 0.42 -2.42 23.00
N CYS A 113 0.62 -2.22 21.69
CA CYS A 113 0.96 -0.92 21.11
C CYS A 113 -0.16 0.11 21.21
N LEU A 114 -1.41 -0.33 21.29
CA LEU A 114 -2.52 0.56 21.64
C LEU A 114 -2.43 1.03 23.10
N SER A 115 -1.67 0.31 23.94
CA SER A 115 -1.38 0.66 25.33
C SER A 115 0.00 1.31 25.54
N ARG A 116 1.02 0.96 24.73
CA ARG A 116 2.43 1.40 24.82
C ARG A 116 3.12 1.40 23.44
N TYR A 117 3.44 2.59 22.95
CA TYR A 117 3.92 2.89 21.59
C TYR A 117 5.22 2.18 21.17
N THR A 118 5.24 1.48 20.03
CA THR A 118 6.46 1.26 19.22
C THR A 118 6.18 0.88 17.74
N HIS A 119 7.20 1.16 16.90
CA HIS A 119 7.46 0.74 15.50
C HIS A 119 6.62 1.33 14.34
N ILE A 120 7.28 2.22 13.59
CA ILE A 120 6.80 2.92 12.39
C ILE A 120 7.85 2.73 11.28
N ILE A 121 7.80 1.63 10.51
CA ILE A 121 8.89 1.33 9.52
C ILE A 121 8.38 0.88 8.13
N LYS A 122 7.10 0.60 7.91
CA LYS A 122 6.67 -0.10 6.68
C LYS A 122 6.33 0.74 5.45
N LEU A 123 6.21 2.07 5.59
CA LEU A 123 5.80 2.92 4.46
C LEU A 123 6.92 3.20 3.44
N MET A 124 8.19 3.20 3.86
CA MET A 124 9.31 3.44 2.95
C MET A 124 9.49 2.29 1.96
N ALA A 125 9.43 1.04 2.45
CA ALA A 125 9.51 -0.16 1.62
C ALA A 125 8.41 -0.16 0.55
N ILE A 126 7.15 0.12 0.93
CA ILE A 126 6.03 0.23 -0.02
C ILE A 126 6.32 1.25 -1.12
N GLN A 127 6.81 2.44 -0.77
CA GLN A 127 7.05 3.50 -1.76
C GLN A 127 8.22 3.19 -2.68
N GLN A 128 9.27 2.55 -2.18
CA GLN A 128 10.38 2.06 -2.99
C GLN A 128 9.90 0.99 -3.98
N THR A 129 9.09 0.03 -3.54
CA THR A 129 8.53 -1.00 -4.41
C THR A 129 7.58 -0.41 -5.46
N VAL A 130 6.74 0.56 -5.08
CA VAL A 130 5.86 1.28 -6.04
C VAL A 130 6.68 1.99 -7.10
N ALA A 131 7.71 2.74 -6.69
CA ALA A 131 8.59 3.43 -7.62
C ALA A 131 9.29 2.45 -8.56
N SER A 132 9.82 1.33 -8.02
CA SER A 132 10.44 0.28 -8.81
C SER A 132 9.48 -0.29 -9.86
N CYS A 133 8.27 -0.68 -9.47
CA CYS A 133 7.27 -1.26 -10.37
C CYS A 133 6.86 -0.32 -11.50
N ILE A 134 6.74 0.98 -11.23
CA ILE A 134 6.40 1.99 -12.24
C ILE A 134 7.58 2.24 -13.18
N CYS A 135 8.79 2.42 -12.64
CA CYS A 135 9.97 2.71 -13.45
C CYS A 135 10.39 1.55 -14.34
N THR A 136 10.16 0.31 -13.90
CA THR A 136 10.45 -0.91 -14.66
C THR A 136 9.27 -1.39 -15.53
N ASN A 137 8.14 -0.66 -15.50
CA ASN A 137 6.93 -0.95 -16.26
C ASN A 137 6.39 -2.38 -16.05
N LEU A 138 6.41 -2.86 -14.81
CA LEU A 138 5.94 -4.21 -14.44
C LEU A 138 4.41 -4.36 -14.48
N ILE A 139 3.67 -3.25 -14.56
CA ILE A 139 2.20 -3.25 -14.59
C ILE A 139 1.74 -3.39 -16.04
N LEU A 140 1.17 -4.55 -16.35
CA LEU A 140 0.73 -4.90 -17.70
C LEU A 140 -0.80 -4.94 -17.79
N SER A 141 -1.35 -4.47 -18.90
CA SER A 141 -2.79 -4.63 -19.16
C SER A 141 -3.04 -6.00 -19.78
N GLN A 142 -3.94 -6.78 -19.17
CA GLN A 142 -4.35 -8.11 -19.64
C GLN A 142 -5.66 -8.07 -20.43
N GLY A 143 -6.16 -6.86 -20.77
CA GLY A 143 -7.46 -6.66 -21.38
C GLY A 143 -8.49 -6.10 -20.39
N PRO A 144 -9.13 -6.95 -19.56
CA PRO A 144 -10.16 -6.52 -18.60
C PRO A 144 -9.60 -6.00 -17.28
N PHE A 145 -8.33 -6.28 -16.96
CA PHE A 145 -7.66 -5.82 -15.74
C PHE A 145 -6.18 -5.52 -15.97
N LEU A 146 -5.58 -4.81 -15.01
CA LEU A 146 -4.12 -4.64 -14.88
C LEU A 146 -3.57 -5.77 -14.02
N TYR A 147 -2.37 -6.24 -14.36
CA TYR A 147 -1.69 -7.30 -13.63
C TYR A 147 -0.26 -6.90 -13.29
N CYS A 148 0.14 -7.17 -12.05
CA CYS A 148 1.50 -6.96 -11.56
C CYS A 148 1.95 -8.19 -10.76
N TYR A 149 3.15 -8.69 -11.06
CA TYR A 149 3.74 -9.83 -10.35
C TYR A 149 5.05 -9.41 -9.70
N LEU A 150 5.16 -9.55 -8.38
CA LEU A 150 6.41 -9.33 -7.64
C LEU A 150 7.27 -10.58 -7.76
N LEU A 151 8.55 -10.41 -8.11
CA LEU A 151 9.52 -11.49 -8.16
C LEU A 151 10.14 -11.71 -6.78
N GLU A 152 10.66 -12.91 -6.51
CA GLU A 152 11.37 -13.21 -5.25
C GLU A 152 12.60 -12.31 -5.03
N GLY A 153 13.25 -11.87 -6.10
CA GLY A 153 14.36 -10.91 -6.03
C GLY A 153 13.94 -9.46 -5.73
N THR A 154 12.65 -9.17 -5.55
CA THR A 154 12.18 -7.82 -5.22
C THR A 154 12.58 -7.47 -3.79
N PRO A 155 13.17 -6.28 -3.53
CA PRO A 155 13.43 -5.81 -2.18
C PRO A 155 12.17 -5.89 -1.31
N ASP A 156 12.32 -6.37 -0.08
CA ASP A 156 11.25 -6.51 0.91
C ASP A 156 10.08 -7.40 0.48
N VAL A 157 10.24 -8.30 -0.50
CA VAL A 157 9.14 -9.16 -1.00
C VAL A 157 8.43 -9.94 0.11
N LYS A 158 9.16 -10.36 1.14
CA LYS A 158 8.64 -11.08 2.32
C LYS A 158 7.60 -10.27 3.10
N LEU A 159 7.71 -8.94 3.07
CA LEU A 159 6.71 -8.05 3.65
C LEU A 159 5.39 -8.17 2.89
N PHE A 160 5.44 -8.26 1.57
CA PHE A 160 4.27 -8.35 0.70
C PHE A 160 3.68 -9.77 0.58
N SER A 161 4.29 -10.75 1.24
CA SER A 161 3.68 -12.06 1.49
C SER A 161 2.55 -11.96 2.53
N LYS A 162 2.42 -10.83 3.26
CA LYS A 162 1.34 -10.59 4.23
C LYS A 162 0.16 -9.82 3.59
N PRO A 163 -1.10 -10.21 3.88
CA PRO A 163 -2.29 -9.64 3.24
C PRO A 163 -2.46 -8.12 3.37
N MET A 164 -2.21 -7.50 4.53
CA MET A 164 -2.45 -6.06 4.71
C MET A 164 -1.35 -5.23 4.05
N ALA A 165 -0.09 -5.66 4.13
CA ALA A 165 1.03 -5.05 3.42
C ALA A 165 0.81 -5.11 1.91
N LEU A 166 0.37 -6.27 1.39
CA LEU A 166 0.03 -6.42 -0.02
C LEU A 166 -1.18 -5.53 -0.40
N THR A 167 -2.17 -5.41 0.47
CA THR A 167 -3.34 -4.53 0.26
C THR A 167 -2.92 -3.07 0.14
N LEU A 168 -2.07 -2.62 1.06
CA LEU A 168 -1.60 -1.25 1.10
C LEU A 168 -0.72 -0.95 -0.11
N LEU A 169 0.19 -1.87 -0.46
CA LEU A 169 1.00 -1.79 -1.67
C LEU A 169 0.12 -1.70 -2.92
N CYS A 170 -0.85 -2.59 -3.07
CA CYS A 170 -1.74 -2.65 -4.23
C CYS A 170 -2.50 -1.34 -4.43
N LYS A 171 -3.07 -0.78 -3.36
CA LYS A 171 -3.77 0.53 -3.39
C LYS A 171 -2.84 1.67 -3.78
N TYR A 172 -1.63 1.72 -3.20
CA TYR A 172 -0.66 2.77 -3.52
C TYR A 172 -0.17 2.66 -4.96
N LEU A 173 0.08 1.43 -5.42
CA LEU A 173 0.54 1.13 -6.76
C LEU A 173 -0.50 1.51 -7.82
N LEU A 174 -1.77 1.13 -7.65
CA LEU A 174 -2.84 1.48 -8.58
C LEU A 174 -2.99 2.99 -8.70
N LYS A 175 -3.05 3.70 -7.57
CA LYS A 175 -3.18 5.15 -7.56
C LYS A 175 -2.00 5.86 -8.23
N ALA A 176 -0.79 5.37 -8.00
CA ALA A 176 0.42 5.90 -8.62
C ALA A 176 0.45 5.61 -10.14
N PHE A 177 0.03 4.41 -10.55
CA PHE A 177 -0.06 4.02 -11.95
C PHE A 177 -1.10 4.83 -12.73
N VAL A 178 -2.31 5.02 -12.19
CA VAL A 178 -3.39 5.81 -12.81
C VAL A 178 -2.94 7.25 -13.10
N ARG A 179 -2.13 7.84 -12.21
CA ARG A 179 -1.56 9.18 -12.42
C ARG A 179 -0.37 9.20 -13.36
N SER A 180 0.34 8.08 -13.49
CA SER A 180 1.48 7.93 -14.41
C SER A 180 1.05 7.70 -15.85
N THR A 181 0.05 6.83 -16.06
CA THR A 181 -0.34 6.38 -17.39
C THR A 181 -1.04 7.46 -18.20
N ARG A 182 -0.71 7.53 -19.49
CA ARG A 182 -1.39 8.38 -20.48
C ARG A 182 -2.62 7.68 -21.09
N ASN A 183 -2.70 6.35 -20.97
CA ASN A 183 -3.78 5.57 -21.55
C ASN A 183 -5.07 5.73 -20.73
N LYS A 184 -6.11 6.33 -21.33
CA LYS A 184 -7.39 6.59 -20.67
C LYS A 184 -8.11 5.30 -20.25
N ARG A 185 -8.00 4.22 -21.04
CA ARG A 185 -8.60 2.92 -20.71
C ARG A 185 -7.97 2.34 -19.43
N CYS A 186 -6.64 2.33 -19.35
CA CYS A 186 -5.92 1.77 -18.21
C CYS A 186 -6.22 2.49 -16.88
N LYS A 187 -6.70 3.73 -16.91
CA LYS A 187 -7.11 4.45 -15.68
C LYS A 187 -8.39 3.91 -15.04
N LEU A 188 -9.20 3.19 -15.83
CA LEU A 188 -10.50 2.65 -15.41
C LEU A 188 -10.44 1.15 -15.11
N LEU A 189 -9.28 0.53 -15.29
CA LEU A 189 -9.11 -0.91 -15.08
C LEU A 189 -8.82 -1.21 -13.61
N PRO A 190 -9.34 -2.32 -13.09
CA PRO A 190 -8.93 -2.84 -11.79
C PRO A 190 -7.49 -3.36 -11.82
N LEU A 191 -6.91 -3.58 -10.64
CA LEU A 191 -5.57 -4.14 -10.50
C LEU A 191 -5.59 -5.48 -9.76
N ILE A 192 -4.87 -6.45 -10.32
CA ILE A 192 -4.51 -7.70 -9.66
C ILE A 192 -3.01 -7.68 -9.40
N ILE A 193 -2.63 -7.90 -8.14
CA ILE A 193 -1.24 -8.09 -7.75
C ILE A 193 -1.03 -9.52 -7.25
N ALA A 194 0.13 -10.09 -7.55
CA ALA A 194 0.54 -11.37 -7.01
C ALA A 194 1.98 -11.29 -6.49
N ALA A 195 2.23 -11.97 -5.36
CA ALA A 195 3.52 -12.02 -4.70
C ALA A 195 3.82 -13.45 -4.21
N PRO A 196 5.10 -13.87 -4.12
CA PRO A 196 5.48 -15.12 -3.49
C PRO A 196 5.01 -15.15 -2.03
N MET A 197 4.37 -16.24 -1.62
CA MET A 197 3.92 -16.45 -0.25
C MET A 197 4.86 -17.41 0.48
N ASP A 198 5.02 -18.62 -0.08
CA ASP A 198 5.91 -19.64 0.45
C ASP A 198 6.66 -20.28 -0.72
N VAL A 199 7.98 -20.05 -0.77
CA VAL A 199 8.84 -20.52 -1.86
C VAL A 199 9.01 -22.04 -1.81
N GLU A 200 9.07 -22.62 -0.61
CA GLU A 200 9.24 -24.07 -0.43
C GLU A 200 8.00 -24.84 -0.84
N LYS A 201 6.82 -24.28 -0.56
CA LYS A 201 5.53 -24.86 -1.01
C LYS A 201 5.14 -24.46 -2.42
N GLY A 202 5.87 -23.54 -3.04
CA GLY A 202 5.57 -23.01 -4.38
C GLY A 202 4.23 -22.28 -4.44
N THR A 203 3.85 -21.55 -3.39
CA THR A 203 2.58 -20.82 -3.32
C THR A 203 2.76 -19.31 -3.45
N VAL A 204 1.77 -18.67 -4.06
CA VAL A 204 1.69 -17.23 -4.29
C VAL A 204 0.40 -16.69 -3.68
N ILE A 205 0.49 -15.51 -3.10
CA ILE A 205 -0.68 -14.73 -2.67
C ILE A 205 -1.12 -13.86 -3.84
N VAL A 206 -2.40 -13.89 -4.17
CA VAL A 206 -3.01 -13.11 -5.25
C VAL A 206 -4.10 -12.23 -4.67
N MET A 207 -4.14 -10.97 -5.09
CA MET A 207 -5.10 -9.99 -4.61
C MET A 207 -5.64 -9.13 -5.75
N GLY A 208 -6.96 -8.96 -5.79
CA GLY A 208 -7.64 -8.04 -6.71
C GLY A 208 -8.25 -6.84 -6.00
N ILE A 209 -8.05 -5.64 -6.55
CA ILE A 209 -8.71 -4.41 -6.08
C ILE A 209 -9.49 -3.74 -7.23
N PRO A 210 -10.64 -3.10 -6.94
CA PRO A 210 -11.42 -2.41 -7.96
C PRO A 210 -10.63 -1.23 -8.58
N PRO A 211 -11.11 -0.66 -9.70
CA PRO A 211 -10.51 0.55 -10.26
C PRO A 211 -10.48 1.70 -9.26
N GLU A 212 -9.44 2.54 -9.32
CA GLU A 212 -9.31 3.71 -8.45
C GLU A 212 -10.52 4.66 -8.64
N SER A 213 -11.24 4.95 -7.57
CA SER A 213 -12.29 5.97 -7.54
C SER A 213 -12.20 6.81 -6.27
N GLU A 214 -12.68 8.06 -6.35
CA GLU A 214 -12.71 8.96 -5.18
C GLU A 214 -13.83 8.58 -4.19
N THR A 215 -14.86 7.86 -4.64
CA THR A 215 -15.97 7.34 -3.84
C THR A 215 -15.74 5.88 -3.45
N SER A 216 -15.94 5.55 -2.18
CA SER A 216 -15.66 4.22 -1.58
C SER A 216 -16.71 3.14 -1.88
N ASP A 217 -17.77 3.45 -2.62
CA ASP A 217 -18.98 2.58 -2.70
C ASP A 217 -18.88 1.41 -3.68
N LYS A 218 -17.74 1.24 -4.37
CA LYS A 218 -17.58 0.15 -5.34
C LYS A 218 -17.24 -1.15 -4.62
N LYS A 219 -18.22 -2.05 -4.55
CA LYS A 219 -18.03 -3.43 -4.08
C LYS A 219 -16.97 -4.14 -4.91
N ASN A 220 -16.08 -4.87 -4.24
CA ASN A 220 -15.04 -5.65 -4.90
C ASN A 220 -15.63 -6.93 -5.49
N LEU A 221 -15.58 -7.09 -6.81
CA LEU A 221 -16.12 -8.24 -7.53
C LEU A 221 -15.13 -9.40 -7.67
N PHE A 222 -13.85 -9.17 -7.30
CA PHE A 222 -12.81 -10.17 -7.52
C PHE A 222 -13.00 -11.44 -6.71
N GLY A 223 -13.67 -11.39 -5.56
CA GLY A 223 -13.80 -12.60 -4.78
C GLY A 223 -14.60 -13.71 -5.44
N ARG A 224 -15.78 -13.36 -5.97
CA ARG A 224 -16.57 -14.31 -6.77
C ARG A 224 -15.90 -14.66 -8.10
N ALA A 225 -15.17 -13.72 -8.69
CA ALA A 225 -14.45 -13.99 -9.94
C ALA A 225 -13.30 -14.98 -9.73
N PHE A 226 -12.57 -14.85 -8.62
CA PHE A 226 -11.48 -15.75 -8.24
C PHE A 226 -11.99 -17.14 -7.89
N GLU A 227 -13.10 -17.23 -7.15
CA GLU A 227 -13.77 -18.49 -6.83
C GLU A 227 -14.15 -19.25 -8.12
N LYS A 228 -14.88 -18.61 -9.04
CA LYS A 228 -15.25 -19.21 -10.34
C LYS A 228 -14.05 -19.60 -11.20
N ALA A 229 -13.02 -18.76 -11.25
CA ALA A 229 -11.80 -19.05 -12.01
C ALA A 229 -11.04 -20.24 -11.40
N ALA A 230 -11.02 -20.38 -10.08
CA ALA A 230 -10.40 -21.49 -9.38
C ALA A 230 -11.16 -22.81 -9.62
N GLU A 231 -12.49 -22.79 -9.55
CA GLU A 231 -13.34 -23.94 -9.87
C GLU A 231 -13.10 -24.44 -11.30
N SER A 232 -13.09 -23.53 -12.28
CA SER A 232 -12.90 -23.87 -13.69
C SER A 232 -11.52 -24.48 -14.00
N THR A 233 -10.51 -24.16 -13.20
CA THR A 233 -9.12 -24.63 -13.41
C THR A 233 -8.72 -25.76 -12.47
N SER A 234 -9.62 -26.23 -11.60
CA SER A 234 -9.34 -27.19 -10.52
C SER A 234 -8.16 -26.74 -9.64
N SER A 235 -7.98 -25.42 -9.49
CA SER A 235 -6.89 -24.85 -8.70
C SER A 235 -7.25 -24.89 -7.22
N ARG A 236 -6.35 -25.43 -6.38
CA ARG A 236 -6.50 -25.32 -4.93
C ARG A 236 -6.32 -23.86 -4.54
N THR A 237 -7.39 -23.22 -4.10
CA THR A 237 -7.38 -21.88 -3.53
C THR A 237 -7.79 -21.95 -2.06
N PHE A 238 -7.07 -21.23 -1.21
CA PHE A 238 -7.40 -21.11 0.21
C PHE A 238 -8.04 -19.75 0.47
N HIS A 239 -9.28 -19.76 0.94
CA HIS A 239 -10.06 -18.59 1.30
C HIS A 239 -10.11 -18.44 2.83
N ASP A 240 -8.97 -18.16 3.45
CA ASP A 240 -8.83 -18.22 4.93
C ASP A 240 -9.03 -16.88 5.65
N HIS A 241 -9.66 -15.89 5.00
CA HIS A 241 -9.67 -14.51 5.51
C HIS A 241 -11.10 -13.96 5.66
N PHE A 242 -11.44 -13.58 6.90
CA PHE A 242 -12.78 -13.18 7.35
C PHE A 242 -13.39 -11.94 6.65
N ASP A 243 -12.60 -11.10 5.96
CA ASP A 243 -13.08 -9.88 5.29
C ASP A 243 -12.64 -9.73 3.82
N THR A 244 -11.93 -10.69 3.25
CA THR A 244 -11.26 -10.51 1.94
C THR A 244 -11.56 -11.63 0.97
N SER A 245 -12.76 -11.60 0.39
CA SER A 245 -13.08 -12.46 -0.75
C SER A 245 -12.09 -12.24 -1.91
N SER A 246 -11.45 -11.06 -2.00
CA SER A 246 -10.52 -10.70 -3.08
C SER A 246 -9.05 -11.08 -2.86
N ILE A 247 -8.73 -11.93 -1.87
CA ILE A 247 -7.39 -12.46 -1.64
C ILE A 247 -7.47 -13.98 -1.67
N ILE A 248 -6.55 -14.60 -2.42
CA ILE A 248 -6.44 -16.06 -2.51
C ILE A 248 -4.98 -16.48 -2.43
N GLU A 249 -4.74 -17.68 -1.91
CA GLU A 249 -3.48 -18.39 -2.10
C GLU A 249 -3.61 -19.31 -3.32
N LEU A 250 -2.60 -19.34 -4.18
CA LEU A 250 -2.59 -20.12 -5.42
C LEU A 250 -1.23 -20.82 -5.59
N LYS A 251 -1.23 -22.03 -6.15
CA LYS A 251 0.03 -22.69 -6.56
C LYS A 251 0.64 -21.99 -7.78
N MET A 252 1.95 -21.79 -7.75
CA MET A 252 2.69 -21.11 -8.82
C MET A 252 2.49 -21.76 -10.20
N GLU A 253 2.42 -23.10 -10.26
CA GLU A 253 2.18 -23.88 -11.47
C GLU A 253 0.79 -23.61 -12.11
N ALA A 254 -0.22 -23.32 -11.28
CA ALA A 254 -1.59 -23.10 -11.73
C ALA A 254 -1.86 -21.65 -12.15
N ARG A 255 -0.92 -20.74 -11.89
CA ARG A 255 -1.09 -19.30 -12.06
C ARG A 255 -1.48 -18.86 -13.47
N THR A 256 -0.81 -19.40 -14.50
CA THR A 256 -1.09 -19.03 -15.90
C THR A 256 -2.49 -19.43 -16.31
N LYS A 257 -2.86 -20.70 -16.07
CA LYS A 257 -4.20 -21.23 -16.33
C LYS A 257 -5.29 -20.44 -15.60
N PHE A 258 -5.04 -20.09 -14.34
CA PHE A 258 -5.96 -19.28 -13.53
C PHE A 258 -6.16 -17.88 -14.13
N LEU A 259 -5.07 -17.21 -14.55
CA LEU A 259 -5.16 -15.89 -15.19
C LEU A 259 -5.91 -15.95 -16.52
N ASP A 260 -5.68 -16.97 -17.34
CA ASP A 260 -6.37 -17.13 -18.63
C ASP A 260 -7.89 -17.35 -18.44
N ALA A 261 -8.26 -18.18 -17.46
CA ALA A 261 -9.66 -18.37 -17.08
C ALA A 261 -10.30 -17.07 -16.56
N LEU A 262 -9.56 -16.31 -15.77
CA LEU A 262 -10.03 -15.03 -15.25
C LEU A 262 -10.17 -13.95 -16.34
N ILE A 263 -9.26 -13.91 -17.31
CA ILE A 263 -9.37 -13.03 -18.49
C ILE A 263 -10.64 -13.38 -19.26
N THR A 264 -10.90 -14.67 -19.48
CA THR A 264 -12.11 -15.14 -20.18
C THR A 264 -13.39 -14.79 -19.41
N LEU A 265 -13.36 -14.86 -18.08
CA LEU A 265 -14.52 -14.56 -17.23
C LEU A 265 -14.87 -13.06 -17.16
N LEU A 266 -13.86 -12.19 -17.27
CA LEU A 266 -13.99 -10.74 -17.10
C LEU A 266 -13.99 -9.93 -18.41
N SER A 267 -13.74 -10.58 -19.55
CA SER A 267 -13.82 -9.99 -20.90
C SER A 267 -15.26 -9.96 -21.40
#